data_AF-A0A6L3VMQ7-F1
#
_entry.id   AF-A0A6L3VMQ7-F1
#
_cell.length_a   1.000
_cell.length_b   1.000
_cell.length_c   1.000
_cell.angle_alpha   90.00
_cell.angle_beta   90.00
_cell.angle_gamma   90.00
#
_symmetry.space_group_name_H-M   'P 1'
#
loop_
_entity.id
_entity.type
_entity.pdbx_description
1 polymer ?
#
loop_
_entity_poly.entity_id
_entity_poly.type
_entity_poly.pdbx_seq_one_letter_code
_entity_poly.pdbx_strand_id
1 'polypeptide(L)' 'MALRISENTMVTDLNGEIIATATRAPDGWHVTTWPRPLDRNSAITAMLLAERVITHGEDDLCVMEWRRELAHG' A
#
# COMPACT_ATOMS: atom_id res chain seq x y z
N MET A 1 6.56 -5.09 -10.81
CA MET A 1 5.88 -4.00 -10.08
C MET A 1 6.61 -2.68 -10.34
N ALA A 2 5.88 -1.58 -10.49
CA ALA A 2 6.42 -0.23 -10.44
C ALA A 2 5.62 0.63 -9.45
N LEU A 3 6.30 1.20 -8.45
CA LEU A 3 5.71 2.18 -7.53
C LEU A 3 6.19 3.57 -7.92
N ARG A 4 5.25 4.43 -8.32
CA ARG A 4 5.50 5.84 -8.63
C ARG A 4 5.01 6.69 -7.47
N ILE A 5 5.87 7.56 -6.95
CA ILE A 5 5.57 8.44 -5.82
C ILE A 5 5.76 9.89 -6.29
N SER A 6 4.75 10.72 -6.07
CA SER A 6 4.77 12.16 -6.26
C SER A 6 4.42 12.85 -4.94
N GLU A 7 4.36 14.19 -4.94
CA GLU A 7 4.09 14.96 -3.73
C GLU A 7 2.76 14.58 -3.07
N ASN A 8 1.72 14.38 -3.89
CA ASN A 8 0.35 14.19 -3.42
C ASN A 8 -0.29 12.85 -3.84
N THR A 9 0.41 12.04 -4.64
CA THR A 9 -0.12 10.77 -5.15
C THR A 9 0.94 9.66 -5.15
N MET A 10 0.47 8.43 -4.99
CA MET A 10 1.26 7.22 -5.24
C MET A 10 0.45 6.27 -6.13
N VAL A 11 1.12 5.53 -7.01
CA VAL A 11 0.49 4.55 -7.90
C VAL A 11 1.35 3.31 -7.96
N THR A 12 0.77 2.15 -7.64
CA THR A 12 1.40 0.84 -7.84
C THR A 12 0.82 0.19 -9.09
N ASP A 13 1.71 -0.08 -10.04
CA ASP A 13 1.44 -0.87 -11.24
C ASP A 13 2.04 -2.28 -11.08
N LEU A 14 1.25 -3.29 -11.42
CA LEU A 14 1.70 -4.66 -11.55
C LEU A 14 1.30 -5.18 -12.94
N ASN A 15 2.31 -5.42 -13.80
CA ASN A 15 2.13 -5.95 -15.15
C ASN A 15 1.19 -5.10 -16.05
N GLY A 16 1.19 -3.78 -15.88
CA GLY A 16 0.35 -2.86 -16.65
C GLY A 16 -1.03 -2.61 -16.04
N GLU A 17 -1.34 -3.22 -14.89
CA GLU A 17 -2.56 -2.99 -14.12
C GLU A 17 -2.28 -2.15 -12.87
N ILE A 18 -3.11 -1.14 -12.63
CA ILE A 18 -3.03 -0.35 -11.38
C ILE A 18 -3.74 -1.13 -10.29
N ILE A 19 -2.96 -1.65 -9.34
CA ILE A 19 -3.49 -2.49 -8.25
C ILE A 19 -3.74 -1.70 -6.96
N ALA A 20 -3.11 -0.54 -6.80
CA ALA A 20 -3.34 0.36 -5.68
C ALA A 20 -2.97 1.80 -6.04
N THR A 21 -3.68 2.75 -5.43
CA THR A 21 -3.31 4.17 -5.45
C THR A 21 -3.34 4.73 -4.03
N ALA A 22 -2.55 5.78 -3.80
CA ALA A 22 -2.63 6.57 -2.58
C ALA A 22 -2.78 8.05 -2.90
N THR A 23 -3.63 8.75 -2.17
CA THR A 23 -3.82 10.21 -2.30
C THR A 23 -3.56 10.88 -0.95
N ARG A 24 -2.82 11.99 -0.96
CA ARG A 24 -2.55 12.78 0.24
C ARG A 24 -3.76 13.66 0.58
N ALA A 25 -4.19 13.59 1.83
CA ALA A 25 -5.21 14.42 2.45
C ALA A 25 -4.67 15.05 3.75
N PRO A 26 -5.40 16.00 4.39
CA PRO A 26 -4.94 16.65 5.61
C PRO A 26 -4.65 15.71 6.79
N ASP A 27 -5.37 14.59 6.85
CA ASP A 27 -5.30 13.58 7.91
C ASP A 27 -4.33 12.42 7.60
N GLY A 28 -3.73 12.40 6.41
CA GLY A 28 -2.76 11.38 6.02
C GLY A 28 -2.87 10.95 4.56
N TRP A 29 -2.24 9.82 4.26
CA TRP A 29 -2.33 9.16 2.95
C TRP A 29 -3.46 8.15 2.96
N HIS A 30 -4.39 8.30 2.01
CA HIS A 30 -5.50 7.37 1.81
C HIS A 30 -5.13 6.40 0.72
N VAL A 31 -4.97 5.13 1.07
CA VAL A 31 -4.59 4.05 0.16
C VAL A 31 -5.83 3.24 -0.20
N THR A 32 -6.05 2.93 -1.49
CA THR A 32 -7.26 2.20 -1.94
C THR A 32 -7.41 0.81 -1.33
N THR A 33 -6.32 0.21 -0.87
CA THR A 33 -6.26 -1.12 -0.25
C THR A 33 -6.18 -1.09 1.28
N TRP A 34 -6.27 0.09 1.92
CA TRP A 34 -6.18 0.21 3.37
C TRP A 34 -7.34 1.06 3.93
N PRO A 35 -7.97 0.67 5.05
CA PRO A 35 -9.22 1.31 5.50
C PRO A 35 -9.04 2.64 6.24
N ARG A 36 -7.81 3.06 6.55
CA ARG A 36 -7.54 4.24 7.38
C ARG A 36 -6.44 5.11 6.77
N PRO A 37 -6.38 6.41 7.09
CA PRO A 37 -5.26 7.25 6.73
C PRO A 37 -3.97 6.71 7.35
N LEU A 38 -2.88 6.79 6.58
CA LEU A 38 -1.56 6.33 6.99
C LEU A 38 -0.56 7.49 6.92
N ASP A 39 0.53 7.39 7.68
CA ASP A 39 1.70 8.21 7.37
C ASP A 39 2.30 7.79 6.02
N ARG A 40 3.24 8.58 5.50
CA ARG A 40 3.82 8.36 4.18
C ARG A 40 4.50 6.99 4.04
N ASN A 41 5.22 6.54 5.05
CA ASN A 41 5.95 5.29 5.00
C ASN A 41 5.00 4.11 5.14
N SER A 42 4.03 4.19 6.05
CA SER A 42 2.97 3.19 6.18
C SER A 42 2.15 3.06 4.89
N ALA A 43 1.87 4.17 4.21
CA ALA A 43 1.22 4.13 2.90
C ALA A 43 2.07 3.40 1.85
N ILE A 44 3.37 3.67 1.77
CA ILE A 44 4.28 2.93 0.88
C ILE A 44 4.25 1.43 1.21
N THR A 45 4.28 1.04 2.49
CA THR A 45 4.18 -0.36 2.90
C THR A 45 2.84 -0.97 2.49
N ALA A 46 1.72 -0.26 2.65
CA ALA A 46 0.41 -0.73 2.18
C ALA A 46 0.35 -0.90 0.64
N MET A 47 1.05 -0.04 -0.11
CA MET A 47 1.19 -0.14 -1.56
C MET A 47 2.02 -1.37 -1.99
N LEU A 48 3.04 -1.74 -1.22
CA LEU A 48 3.83 -2.97 -1.42
C LEU A 48 3.05 -4.22 -1.00
N LEU A 49 2.31 -4.13 0.10
CA LEU A 49 1.45 -5.20 0.59
C LEU A 49 0.41 -5.62 -0.47
N ALA A 50 -0.18 -4.66 -1.18
CA ALA A 50 -1.13 -4.94 -2.27
C ALA A 50 -0.51 -5.80 -3.38
N GLU A 51 0.74 -5.52 -3.77
CA GLU A 51 1.45 -6.36 -4.73
C GLU A 51 1.73 -7.75 -4.16
N ARG A 52 2.24 -7.81 -2.93
CA ARG A 52 2.63 -9.06 -2.27
C ARG A 52 1.45 -10.03 -2.13
N VAL A 53 0.26 -9.52 -1.77
CA VAL A 53 -0.98 -10.30 -1.71
C VAL A 53 -1.28 -10.94 -3.08
N ILE A 54 -1.10 -10.22 -4.17
CA ILE A 54 -1.39 -10.73 -5.52
C ILE A 54 -0.35 -11.77 -5.95
N THR A 55 0.93 -11.54 -5.65
CA THR A 55 2.01 -12.39 -6.16
C THR A 55 2.35 -13.60 -5.28
N HIS A 56 2.06 -13.53 -3.98
CA HIS A 56 2.44 -14.56 -3.00
C HIS A 56 1.24 -15.10 -2.19
N GLY A 57 0.09 -14.43 -2.26
CA GLY A 57 -1.12 -14.83 -1.56
C GLY A 57 -1.22 -14.31 -0.13
N GLU A 58 -2.40 -14.54 0.46
CA GLU A 58 -2.77 -13.99 1.77
C GLU A 58 -2.00 -14.63 2.95
N ASP A 59 -1.54 -15.87 2.76
CA ASP A 59 -0.86 -16.67 3.78
C ASP A 59 0.68 -16.48 3.77
N ASP A 60 1.21 -15.59 2.92
CA ASP A 60 2.63 -15.25 2.92
C ASP A 60 3.01 -14.57 4.25
N LEU A 61 4.12 -15.01 4.87
CA LEU A 61 4.55 -14.49 6.18
C LEU A 61 4.76 -12.97 6.15
N CYS A 62 5.24 -12.39 5.04
CA CYS A 62 5.40 -10.94 4.93
C CYS A 62 4.05 -10.23 4.83
N VAL A 63 3.07 -10.80 4.14
CA VAL A 63 1.70 -10.26 4.07
C VAL A 63 1.08 -10.19 5.46
N MET A 64 1.17 -11.29 6.23
CA MET A 64 0.61 -11.34 7.58
C MET A 64 1.29 -10.34 8.53
N GLU A 65 2.62 -10.28 8.53
CA GLU A 65 3.36 -9.38 9.42
C GLU A 65 3.18 -7.92 9.06
N TRP A 66 3.23 -7.54 7.77
CA TRP A 66 3.00 -6.15 7.37
C TRP A 66 1.57 -5.69 7.66
N ARG A 67 0.56 -6.55 7.53
CA ARG A 67 -0.81 -6.22 7.98
C ARG A 67 -0.86 -5.95 9.48
N ARG A 68 -0.18 -6.77 10.28
CA ARG A 68 -0.12 -6.60 11.73
C ARG A 68 0.57 -5.29 12.10
N GLU A 69 1.69 -4.97 11.47
CA GLU A 69 2.41 -3.72 11.68
C GLU A 69 1.57 -2.50 11.31
N LEU A 70 0.94 -2.53 10.13
CA LEU A 70 0.06 -1.45 9.65
C LEU A 70 -1.20 -1.27 10.49
N ALA A 71 -1.67 -2.31 11.18
CA ALA A 71 -2.80 -2.24 12.10
C ALA A 71 -2.45 -1.57 13.45
N HIS A 72 -1.16 -1.40 13.74
CA HIS A 72 -0.65 -0.88 15.01
C HIS A 72 0.16 0.41 14.87
N GLY A 73 0.40 0.87 13.64
CA GLY A 73 1.03 2.15 13.32
C GLY A 73 0.14 3.36 13.56
#